data_AF-A0A6P7H6N4-F1
#
_entry.id   AF-A0A6P7H6N4-F1
#
_cell.length_a   1.000
_cell.length_b   1.000
_cell.length_c   1.000
_cell.angle_alpha   90.00
_cell.angle_beta   90.00
_cell.angle_gamma   90.00
#
_symmetry.space_group_name_H-M   'P 1'
#
loop_
_entity.id
_entity.type
_entity.pdbx_description
1 polymer ?
#
loop_
_entity_poly.entity_id
_entity_poly.type
_entity_poly.pdbx_seq_one_letter_code
_entity_poly.pdbx_strand_id
1 'polypeptide(L)'
;MWKILFYFFFCIPALSIIIIPGWYILVLKPEYDPFVASFIAVIGRPIFILSIGFGIYGCLHGIAGIPEHVLKWHPVYILGRLSYSVYLVQCTIILSRAAVARAPAYVSEIQIAYYLLGDVAASFLVALLVTLFFEMPISALQKYLLPRRSKNIEEKKEQ
;
A
#
# COMPACT_ATOMS: atom_id res chain seq x y z
N MET A 1 16.44 -10.74 21.14
CA MET A 1 16.86 -11.36 19.86
C MET A 1 15.73 -12.12 19.15
N TRP A 2 14.98 -13.01 19.81
CA TRP A 2 13.91 -13.81 19.16
C TRP A 2 12.85 -12.98 18.41
N LYS A 3 12.41 -11.84 18.98
CA LYS A 3 11.38 -10.96 18.38
C LYS A 3 11.75 -10.41 16.99
N ILE A 4 13.02 -10.06 16.81
CA ILE A 4 13.56 -9.54 15.54
C ILE A 4 13.73 -10.66 14.52
N LEU A 5 14.15 -11.85 14.96
CA LEU A 5 14.25 -13.04 14.11
C LEU A 5 12.86 -13.44 13.57
N PHE A 6 11.83 -13.38 14.42
CA PHE A 6 10.44 -13.67 14.04
C PHE A 6 9.89 -12.64 13.04
N TYR A 7 10.21 -11.36 13.21
CA TYR A 7 9.80 -10.30 12.29
C TYR A 7 10.47 -10.43 10.90
N PHE A 8 11.78 -10.71 10.87
CA PHE A 8 12.50 -10.96 9.62
C PHE A 8 11.97 -12.19 8.87
N PHE A 9 11.66 -13.26 9.60
CA PHE A 9 11.15 -14.51 9.01
C PHE A 9 9.80 -14.34 8.30
N PHE A 10 8.95 -13.38 8.71
CA PHE A 10 7.64 -13.12 8.09
C PHE A 10 7.65 -11.98 7.07
N CYS A 11 8.53 -10.99 7.21
CA CYS A 11 8.61 -9.84 6.29
C CYS A 11 9.35 -10.19 4.97
N ILE A 12 10.39 -11.04 5.05
CA ILE A 12 11.14 -11.52 3.88
C ILE A 12 10.24 -12.29 2.89
N PRO A 13 9.39 -13.27 3.29
CA PRO A 13 8.55 -13.98 2.34
C PRO A 13 7.53 -13.07 1.65
N ALA A 14 7.00 -12.03 2.31
CA ALA A 14 6.08 -11.07 1.66
C ALA A 14 6.73 -10.29 0.52
N LEU A 15 7.97 -9.83 0.71
CA LEU A 15 8.72 -9.15 -0.34
C LEU A 15 9.16 -10.11 -1.45
N SER A 16 9.54 -11.33 -1.07
CA SER A 16 9.93 -12.39 -2.00
C SER A 16 8.77 -12.79 -2.93
N ILE A 17 7.56 -12.92 -2.40
CA ILE A 17 6.34 -13.26 -3.17
C ILE A 17 5.89 -12.15 -4.12
N ILE A 18 6.29 -10.89 -3.93
CA ILE A 18 5.99 -9.81 -4.90
C ILE A 18 7.01 -9.81 -6.04
N ILE A 19 8.29 -10.01 -5.72
CA ILE A 19 9.40 -9.91 -6.68
C ILE A 19 9.48 -11.15 -7.57
N ILE A 20 9.28 -12.34 -6.99
CA ILE A 20 9.44 -13.62 -7.71
C ILE A 20 8.43 -13.76 -8.87
N PRO A 21 7.11 -13.54 -8.73
CA PRO A 21 6.18 -13.70 -9.85
C PRO A 21 6.37 -12.65 -10.92
N GLY A 22 6.69 -11.41 -10.53
CA GLY A 22 7.02 -10.34 -11.47
C GLY A 22 8.24 -10.72 -12.31
N TRP A 23 9.30 -11.21 -11.67
CA TRP A 23 10.50 -11.68 -12.37
C TRP A 23 10.25 -12.95 -13.19
N TYR A 24 9.51 -13.92 -12.66
CA TYR A 24 9.21 -15.18 -13.36
C TYR A 24 8.33 -14.95 -14.59
N ILE A 25 7.33 -14.07 -14.50
CA ILE A 25 6.45 -13.73 -15.63
C ILE A 25 7.17 -12.85 -16.66
N LEU A 26 8.10 -11.99 -16.24
CA LEU A 26 8.78 -11.04 -17.12
C LEU A 26 10.12 -11.55 -17.72
N VAL A 27 10.83 -12.49 -17.08
CA VAL A 27 12.20 -12.92 -17.47
C VAL A 27 12.28 -14.37 -17.96
N LEU A 28 11.41 -15.29 -17.52
CA LEU A 28 11.44 -16.70 -17.96
C LEU A 28 10.40 -16.99 -19.06
N LYS A 29 10.85 -16.88 -20.31
CA LYS A 29 10.52 -17.63 -21.54
C LYS A 29 9.09 -18.22 -21.81
N PRO A 30 8.69 -18.30 -23.10
CA PRO A 30 7.32 -18.55 -23.59
C PRO A 30 6.72 -19.98 -23.42
N GLU A 31 7.32 -20.88 -22.64
CA GLU A 31 6.71 -22.19 -22.33
C GLU A 31 5.93 -22.10 -21.01
N TYR A 32 4.64 -21.80 -21.15
CA TYR A 32 3.71 -21.53 -20.07
C TYR A 32 3.16 -22.84 -19.50
N ASP A 33 3.70 -23.34 -18.39
CA ASP A 33 3.05 -24.42 -17.64
C ASP A 33 1.85 -23.84 -16.85
N PRO A 34 0.59 -24.12 -17.25
CA PRO A 34 -0.58 -23.46 -16.68
C PRO A 34 -0.79 -23.81 -15.20
N PHE A 35 -0.31 -24.98 -14.76
CA PHE A 35 -0.48 -25.42 -13.40
C PHE A 35 0.35 -24.56 -12.45
N VAL A 36 1.63 -24.37 -12.75
CA VAL A 36 2.54 -23.57 -11.90
C VAL A 36 2.06 -22.10 -11.83
N ALA A 37 1.66 -21.52 -12.96
CA ALA A 37 1.16 -20.15 -13.01
C ALA A 37 -0.10 -19.95 -12.14
N SER A 38 -1.04 -20.90 -12.21
CA SER A 38 -2.28 -20.86 -11.42
C SER A 38 -2.01 -20.99 -9.93
N PHE A 39 -1.11 -21.89 -9.51
CA PHE A 39 -0.74 -22.04 -8.10
C PHE A 39 -0.10 -20.76 -7.53
N ILE A 40 0.83 -20.14 -8.27
CA ILE A 40 1.47 -18.90 -7.84
C ILE A 40 0.45 -17.75 -7.73
N ALA A 41 -0.46 -17.63 -8.70
CA ALA A 41 -1.48 -16.59 -8.70
C ALA A 41 -2.47 -16.73 -7.53
N VAL A 42 -2.87 -17.95 -7.20
CA VAL A 42 -3.82 -18.25 -6.12
C VAL A 42 -3.19 -18.07 -4.74
N ILE A 43 -1.95 -18.53 -4.54
CA ILE A 43 -1.30 -18.53 -3.21
C ILE A 43 -0.58 -17.19 -2.92
N GLY A 44 -0.12 -16.49 -3.97
CA GLY A 44 0.65 -15.25 -3.81
C GLY A 44 -0.11 -14.12 -3.09
N ARG A 45 -1.39 -13.93 -3.40
CA ARG A 45 -2.22 -12.92 -2.72
C ARG A 45 -2.51 -13.23 -1.24
N PRO A 46 -3.02 -14.43 -0.87
CA PRO A 46 -3.33 -14.73 0.53
C PRO A 46 -2.09 -14.76 1.41
N ILE A 47 -0.94 -15.25 0.92
CA ILE A 47 0.28 -15.27 1.72
C ILE A 47 0.82 -13.85 1.99
N PHE A 48 0.66 -12.94 1.03
CA PHE A 48 0.97 -11.53 1.21
C PHE A 48 0.08 -10.87 2.28
N ILE A 49 -1.24 -11.09 2.20
CA ILE A 49 -2.20 -10.55 3.18
C ILE A 49 -1.93 -11.15 4.57
N LEU A 50 -1.66 -12.44 4.66
CA LEU A 50 -1.31 -13.10 5.92
C LEU A 50 -0.07 -12.49 6.55
N SER A 51 0.98 -12.24 5.77
CA SER A 51 2.19 -11.58 6.28
C SER A 51 1.91 -10.18 6.82
N ILE A 52 1.12 -9.36 6.11
CA ILE A 52 0.69 -8.04 6.61
C ILE A 52 -0.11 -8.18 7.91
N GLY A 53 -1.05 -9.13 7.97
CA GLY A 53 -1.86 -9.40 9.15
C GLY A 53 -1.01 -9.77 10.37
N PHE A 54 0.00 -10.61 10.20
CA PHE A 54 0.98 -10.92 11.24
C PHE A 54 1.81 -9.70 11.65
N GLY A 55 2.15 -8.82 10.70
CA GLY A 55 2.79 -7.54 10.99
C GLY A 55 1.94 -6.67 11.93
N ILE A 56 0.64 -6.54 11.65
CA ILE A 56 -0.31 -5.80 12.49
C ILE A 56 -0.45 -6.48 13.86
N TYR A 57 -0.55 -7.81 13.91
CA TYR A 57 -0.59 -8.57 15.16
C TYR A 57 0.64 -8.32 16.05
N GLY A 58 1.82 -8.21 15.43
CA GLY A 58 3.06 -7.86 16.11
C GLY A 58 3.06 -6.43 16.70
N CYS A 59 2.41 -5.48 16.02
CA CYS A 59 2.20 -4.13 16.54
C CYS A 59 1.28 -4.11 17.76
N LEU A 60 0.21 -4.93 17.77
CA LEU A 60 -0.73 -5.01 18.89
C LEU A 60 -0.07 -5.54 20.18
N HIS A 61 0.88 -6.46 20.06
CA HIS A 61 1.55 -7.08 21.21
C HIS A 61 2.79 -6.29 21.71
N GLY A 62 3.10 -5.12 21.12
CA GLY A 62 4.30 -4.34 21.47
C GLY A 62 5.61 -5.10 21.20
N ILE A 63 5.57 -6.04 20.25
CA ILE A 63 6.71 -6.88 19.86
C ILE A 63 7.50 -6.23 18.72
N ALA A 64 6.89 -5.25 18.05
CA ALA A 64 7.33 -4.64 16.81
C ALA A 64 8.36 -3.51 16.96
N GLY A 65 9.16 -3.47 18.04
CA GLY A 65 10.27 -2.51 18.30
C GLY A 65 10.43 -1.32 17.35
N ILE A 66 11.06 -1.53 16.18
CA ILE A 66 11.34 -0.48 15.17
C ILE A 66 10.05 -0.02 14.43
N PRO A 67 9.23 -0.89 13.82
CA PRO A 67 7.97 -0.50 13.19
C PRO A 67 7.01 0.27 14.09
N GLU A 68 6.96 -0.05 15.39
CA GLU A 68 6.12 0.69 16.34
C GLU A 68 6.58 2.15 16.47
N HIS A 69 7.90 2.37 16.53
CA HIS A 69 8.46 3.72 16.60
C HIS A 69 8.23 4.50 15.30
N VAL A 70 8.42 3.84 14.15
CA VAL A 70 8.14 4.42 12.83
C VAL A 70 6.67 4.80 12.70
N LEU A 71 5.74 3.93 13.12
CA LEU A 71 4.30 4.20 13.00
C LEU A 71 3.82 5.35 13.91
N LYS A 72 4.48 5.55 15.06
CA LYS A 72 4.21 6.69 15.96
C LYS A 72 4.77 8.01 15.42
N TRP A 73 5.57 7.98 14.37
CA TRP A 73 6.25 9.16 13.85
C TRP A 73 5.29 10.06 13.07
N HIS A 74 5.35 11.37 13.32
CA HIS A 74 4.46 12.36 12.68
C HIS A 74 4.44 12.30 11.14
N PRO A 75 5.57 12.06 10.43
CA PRO A 75 5.56 11.95 8.97
C PRO A 75 4.72 10.78 8.46
N VAL A 76 4.61 9.68 9.22
CA VAL A 76 3.84 8.49 8.81
C VAL A 76 2.35 8.79 8.77
N TYR A 77 1.88 9.74 9.58
CA TYR A 77 0.50 10.22 9.50
C TYR A 77 0.20 10.87 8.14
N ILE A 78 1.09 11.74 7.67
CA ILE A 78 0.97 12.41 6.37
C ILE A 78 1.12 11.39 5.23
N LEU A 79 2.06 10.45 5.38
CA LEU A 79 2.31 9.41 4.39
C LEU A 79 1.13 8.44 4.25
N GLY A 80 0.46 8.10 5.36
CA GLY A 80 -0.73 7.26 5.35
C GLY A 80 -1.90 7.90 4.59
N ARG A 81 -2.11 9.20 4.80
CA ARG A 81 -3.10 10.01 4.08
C ARG A 81 -2.80 10.08 2.58
N LEU A 82 -1.56 10.37 2.23
CA LEU A 82 -1.12 10.40 0.83
C LEU A 82 -1.31 9.03 0.16
N SER A 83 -0.92 7.95 0.84
CA SER A 83 -1.05 6.58 0.33
C SER A 83 -2.51 6.20 0.08
N TYR A 84 -3.42 6.66 0.95
CA TYR A 84 -4.85 6.47 0.76
C TYR A 84 -5.38 7.19 -0.48
N SER A 85 -4.99 8.46 -0.69
CA SER A 85 -5.34 9.20 -1.90
C SER A 85 -4.78 8.55 -3.17
N VAL A 86 -3.52 8.08 -3.12
CA VAL A 86 -2.88 7.34 -4.22
C VAL A 86 -3.68 6.11 -4.55
N TYR A 87 -4.09 5.32 -3.56
CA TYR A 87 -4.87 4.09 -3.77
C TYR A 87 -6.18 4.36 -4.54
N LEU A 88 -6.94 5.39 -4.16
CA LEU A 88 -8.21 5.73 -4.83
C LEU A 88 -8.01 6.19 -6.28
N VAL A 89 -7.00 7.04 -6.50
CA VAL A 89 -6.72 7.63 -7.83
C VAL A 89 -6.12 6.60 -8.77
N GLN A 90 -5.20 5.76 -8.26
CA GLN A 90 -4.50 4.74 -9.03
C GLN A 90 -5.48 3.77 -9.72
N CYS A 91 -6.51 3.32 -9.01
CA CYS A 91 -7.55 2.44 -9.58
C CYS A 91 -8.28 3.11 -10.74
N THR A 92 -8.59 4.41 -10.61
CA THR A 92 -9.28 5.19 -11.64
C THR A 92 -8.42 5.34 -12.89
N ILE A 93 -7.12 5.62 -12.71
CA ILE A 93 -6.16 5.75 -13.81
C ILE A 93 -6.02 4.43 -14.57
N ILE A 94 -5.83 3.31 -13.85
CA ILE A 94 -5.71 1.99 -14.48
C ILE A 94 -6.97 1.64 -15.28
N LEU A 95 -8.16 1.87 -14.70
CA LEU A 95 -9.42 1.58 -15.38
C LEU A 95 -9.61 2.44 -16.62
N SER A 96 -9.27 3.74 -16.55
CA SER A 96 -9.35 4.65 -17.69
C SER A 96 -8.41 4.23 -18.82
N ARG A 97 -7.18 3.81 -18.49
CA ARG A 97 -6.21 3.31 -19.47
C ARG A 97 -6.69 2.01 -20.11
N ALA A 98 -7.28 1.10 -19.33
CA ALA A 98 -7.87 -0.12 -19.85
C ALA A 98 -9.05 0.16 -20.81
N ALA A 99 -9.86 1.19 -20.54
CA ALA A 99 -10.97 1.58 -21.41
C ALA A 99 -10.51 2.22 -22.73
N VAL A 100 -9.36 2.91 -22.74
CA VAL A 100 -8.79 3.57 -23.93
C VAL A 100 -7.93 2.60 -24.76
N ALA A 101 -7.40 1.54 -24.16
CA ALA A 101 -6.60 0.53 -24.84
C ALA A 101 -7.45 -0.28 -25.84
N ARG A 102 -7.47 0.16 -27.11
CA ARG A 102 -8.23 -0.49 -28.19
C ARG A 102 -7.41 -1.48 -29.04
N ALA A 103 -6.10 -1.57 -28.83
CA ALA A 103 -5.22 -2.49 -29.56
C ALA A 103 -4.20 -3.13 -28.61
N PRO A 104 -3.80 -4.40 -28.85
CA PRO A 104 -2.74 -5.04 -28.09
C PRO A 104 -1.41 -4.33 -28.42
N ALA A 105 -0.88 -3.58 -27.46
CA ALA A 105 0.45 -2.99 -27.59
C ALA A 105 1.50 -4.10 -27.55
N TYR A 106 2.49 -4.05 -28.44
CA TYR A 106 3.64 -4.96 -28.38
C TYR A 106 4.35 -4.76 -27.04
N VAL A 107 4.36 -5.81 -26.23
CA VAL A 107 4.82 -5.75 -24.85
C VAL A 107 6.32 -6.03 -24.83
N SER A 108 7.12 -4.96 -24.83
CA SER A 108 8.56 -5.04 -24.52
C SER A 108 8.79 -4.77 -23.03
N GLU A 109 9.77 -5.41 -22.41
CA GLU A 109 10.14 -5.23 -21.00
C GLU A 109 10.34 -3.74 -20.64
N ILE A 110 11.02 -3.00 -21.51
CA ILE A 110 11.29 -1.56 -21.34
C ILE A 110 10.00 -0.75 -21.41
N GLN A 111 9.08 -1.14 -22.29
CA GLN A 111 7.81 -0.46 -22.48
C GLN A 111 6.87 -0.70 -21.28
N ILE A 112 6.86 -1.91 -20.71
CA ILE A 112 6.16 -2.20 -19.44
C ILE A 112 6.73 -1.34 -18.32
N ALA A 113 8.05 -1.31 -18.16
CA ALA A 113 8.71 -0.51 -17.13
C ALA A 113 8.35 0.97 -17.27
N TYR A 114 8.36 1.50 -18.50
CA TYR A 114 7.99 2.89 -18.78
C TYR A 114 6.52 3.18 -18.44
N TYR A 115 5.59 2.30 -18.81
CA TYR A 115 4.19 2.46 -18.45
C TYR A 115 3.97 2.39 -16.94
N LEU A 116 4.61 1.43 -16.25
CA LEU A 116 4.51 1.31 -14.79
C LEU A 116 5.03 2.59 -14.11
N LEU A 117 6.20 3.07 -14.51
CA LEU A 117 6.79 4.26 -13.93
C LEU A 117 5.94 5.50 -14.22
N GLY A 118 5.38 5.59 -15.42
CA GLY A 118 4.45 6.64 -15.83
C GLY A 118 3.14 6.62 -15.03
N ASP A 119 2.53 5.45 -14.86
CA ASP A 119 1.32 5.28 -14.06
C ASP A 119 1.55 5.65 -12.60
N VAL A 120 2.66 5.20 -12.02
CA VAL A 120 3.01 5.49 -10.63
C VAL A 120 3.25 7.00 -10.48
N ALA A 121 4.09 7.60 -11.31
CA ALA A 121 4.36 9.04 -11.25
C ALA A 121 3.09 9.87 -11.44
N ALA A 122 2.25 9.54 -12.42
CA ALA A 122 0.99 10.21 -12.66
C ALA A 122 0.02 10.07 -11.47
N SER A 123 -0.09 8.87 -10.90
CA SER A 123 -0.97 8.60 -9.76
C SER A 123 -0.52 9.35 -8.51
N PHE A 124 0.79 9.43 -8.25
CA PHE A 124 1.33 10.22 -7.15
C PHE A 124 1.09 11.72 -7.34
N LEU A 125 1.27 12.26 -8.55
CA LEU A 125 1.00 13.67 -8.83
C LEU A 125 -0.48 14.02 -8.62
N VAL A 126 -1.39 13.22 -9.20
CA VAL A 126 -2.83 13.45 -9.08
C VAL A 126 -3.30 13.26 -7.63
N ALA A 127 -2.80 12.23 -6.94
CA ALA A 127 -3.12 12.00 -5.54
C ALA A 127 -2.63 13.11 -4.63
N LEU A 128 -1.45 13.70 -4.89
CA LEU A 128 -0.96 14.85 -4.16
C LEU A 128 -1.91 16.04 -4.33
N LEU A 129 -2.33 16.34 -5.56
CA LEU A 129 -3.32 17.38 -5.82
C LEU A 129 -4.64 17.11 -5.09
N VAL A 130 -5.17 15.89 -5.18
CA VAL A 130 -6.40 15.51 -4.48
C VAL A 130 -6.25 15.67 -2.97
N THR A 131 -5.12 15.25 -2.40
CA THR A 131 -4.84 15.39 -0.97
C THR A 131 -4.78 16.87 -0.56
N LEU A 132 -4.13 17.72 -1.37
CA LEU A 132 -4.01 19.15 -1.09
C LEU A 132 -5.36 19.88 -1.20
N PHE A 133 -6.14 19.60 -2.25
CA PHE A 133 -7.39 20.29 -2.55
C PHE A 133 -8.60 19.75 -1.80
N PHE A 134 -8.64 18.47 -1.43
CA PHE A 134 -9.77 17.91 -0.70
C PHE A 134 -9.43 17.71 0.77
N GLU A 135 -8.27 17.12 1.08
CA GLU A 135 -7.98 16.74 2.45
C GLU A 135 -7.74 17.94 3.37
N MET A 136 -7.07 19.00 2.88
CA MET A 136 -6.88 20.24 3.66
C MET A 136 -8.19 20.97 3.97
N PRO A 137 -9.07 21.27 2.99
CA PRO A 137 -10.34 21.95 3.31
C PRO A 137 -11.31 21.05 4.06
N ILE A 138 -11.35 19.74 3.80
CA ILE A 138 -12.18 18.82 4.58
C ILE A 138 -11.70 18.77 6.04
N SER A 139 -10.38 18.72 6.26
CA SER A 139 -9.81 18.75 7.62
C SER A 139 -10.10 20.08 8.33
N ALA A 140 -10.10 21.20 7.60
CA ALA A 140 -10.49 22.50 8.15
C ALA A 140 -12.00 22.55 8.46
N LEU A 141 -12.84 22.09 7.53
CA LEU A 141 -14.28 22.06 7.66
C LEU A 141 -14.74 21.14 8.81
N GLN A 142 -14.08 20.00 9.01
CA GLN A 142 -14.33 19.11 10.14
C GLN A 142 -14.09 19.81 11.48
N LYS A 143 -13.08 20.69 11.59
CA LYS A 143 -12.82 21.47 12.81
C LYS A 143 -13.90 22.53 13.06
N TYR A 144 -14.54 23.04 12.02
CA TYR A 144 -15.64 24.01 12.13
C TYR A 144 -16.99 23.33 12.40
N LEU A 145 -17.25 22.17 11.81
CA LEU A 145 -18.52 21.44 11.93
C LEU A 145 -18.62 20.56 13.18
N LEU A 146 -17.51 20.00 13.68
CA LEU A 146 -17.53 19.23 14.91
C LEU A 146 -17.18 20.13 16.10
N PRO A 147 -18.14 20.37 17.04
CA PRO A 147 -17.81 20.99 18.31
C PRO A 147 -16.74 20.15 19.00
N ARG A 148 -15.65 20.81 19.42
CA ARG A 148 -14.51 20.19 20.08
C ARG A 148 -14.96 19.54 21.40
N ARG A 149 -15.38 18.28 21.35
CA ARG A 149 -15.72 17.47 22.54
C ARG A 149 -14.44 16.96 23.19
N SER A 150 -13.55 17.86 23.59
CA SER A 150 -12.33 17.50 24.31
C SER A 150 -11.89 18.68 25.18
N LYS A 151 -12.56 18.74 26.33
CA LYS A 151 -12.04 19.27 27.61
C LYS A 151 -12.76 18.67 28.84
N ASN A 152 -13.90 18.00 28.66
CA ASN A 152 -14.72 17.49 29.78
C ASN A 152 -14.44 16.04 30.26
N ILE A 153 -13.37 15.38 29.78
CA ILE A 153 -13.04 14.00 30.21
C ILE A 153 -11.82 13.96 31.15
N GLU A 154 -10.97 14.99 31.17
CA GLU A 154 -9.85 15.08 32.12
C GLU A 154 -10.30 15.56 33.51
N GLU A 155 -11.28 16.48 33.61
CA GLU A 155 -11.81 16.92 34.93
C GLU A 155 -12.63 15.84 35.67
N LYS A 156 -13.07 14.77 35.01
CA LYS A 156 -13.80 13.65 35.65
C LYS A 156 -12.93 12.49 36.12
N LYS A 157 -11.61 12.57 35.96
CA LYS A 157 -10.66 11.60 36.54
C LYS A 157 -9.94 12.12 37.78
N GLU A 158 -10.12 13.40 38.13
CA GLU A 158 -9.53 14.05 39.31
C GLU A 158 -10.58 14.50 40.35
N GLN A 159 -11.87 14.20 40.15
CA GLN A 159 -12.95 14.36 41.15
C GLN A 159 -13.48 13.01 41.62
#